data_AF-A0A094KB16-F1
#
_entry.id   AF-A0A094KB16-F1
#
_cell.length_a   1.000
_cell.length_b   1.000
_cell.length_c   1.000
_cell.angle_alpha   90.00
_cell.angle_beta   90.00
_cell.angle_gamma   90.00
#
_symmetry.space_group_name_H-M   'P 1'
#
loop_
_entity.id
_entity.type
_entity.pdbx_description
1 polymer ?
#
loop_
_entity_poly.entity_id
_entity_poly.type
_entity_poly.pdbx_seq_one_letter_code
_entity_poly.pdbx_strand_id
1 'polypeptide(L)' 'MYFGSPSSDIQIRFYEKKKNVQMELDIDVWNRTEVQLRDLRAYVVAQVIADDVLPLGEIVAGILRNYIQFRIRKATDKK' A
#
# COMPACT_ATOMS: atom_id res chain seq x y z
N MET A 1 -2.44 10.13 -2.30
CA MET A 1 -3.68 9.36 -2.54
C MET A 1 -3.94 8.45 -1.35
N TYR A 2 -5.19 8.39 -0.89
CA TYR A 2 -5.61 7.59 0.26
C TYR A 2 -6.83 6.75 -0.16
N PHE A 3 -6.78 5.44 0.06
CA PHE A 3 -7.88 4.50 -0.19
C PHE A 3 -8.30 3.86 1.12
N GLY A 4 -9.57 4.03 1.51
CA GLY A 4 -10.09 3.61 2.80
C GLY A 4 -10.03 4.71 3.87
N SER A 5 -10.83 4.56 4.92
CA SER A 5 -10.89 5.50 6.05
C SER A 5 -9.66 5.36 6.96
N PRO A 6 -9.17 6.43 7.61
CA PRO A 6 -8.15 6.29 8.64
C PRO A 6 -8.58 5.41 9.83
N SER A 7 -9.90 5.33 10.06
CA SER A 7 -10.53 4.52 11.11
C SER A 7 -10.88 3.09 10.67
N SER A 8 -10.76 2.74 9.38
CA SER A 8 -11.03 1.36 8.94
C SER A 8 -9.88 0.41 9.29
N ASP A 9 -10.20 -0.88 9.22
CA ASP A 9 -9.29 -2.00 9.45
C ASP A 9 -8.14 -2.08 8.42
N ILE A 10 -8.32 -1.46 7.25
CA ILE A 10 -7.29 -1.28 6.23
C ILE A 10 -7.35 0.12 5.60
N GLN A 11 -6.17 0.70 5.33
CA GLN A 11 -6.02 1.89 4.49
C GLN A 11 -4.74 1.78 3.65
N ILE A 12 -4.81 2.18 2.37
CA ILE A 12 -3.64 2.20 1.48
C ILE A 12 -3.32 3.65 1.09
N ARG A 13 -2.03 4.02 1.16
CA ARG A 13 -1.55 5.37 0.85
C ARG A 13 -0.46 5.35 -0.21
N PHE A 14 -0.53 6.28 -1.15
CA PHE A 14 0.52 6.56 -2.13
C PHE A 14 0.87 8.03 -2.08
N TYR A 15 2.14 8.36 -1.91
CA TYR A 15 2.59 9.75 -1.88
C TYR A 15 4.07 9.90 -2.25
N GLU A 16 4.42 11.10 -2.72
CA GLU A 16 5.82 11.49 -2.92
C GLU A 16 6.44 11.76 -1.55
N LYS A 17 7.27 10.84 -1.06
CA LYS A 17 7.92 10.98 0.24
C LYS A 17 8.85 12.18 0.26
N LYS A 18 9.56 12.45 -0.84
CA LYS A 18 10.45 13.62 -0.99
C LYS A 18 9.76 14.92 -0.55
N LYS A 19 8.57 15.20 -1.09
CA LYS A 19 7.78 16.39 -0.76
C LYS A 19 7.28 16.39 0.69
N ASN A 20 7.10 15.22 1.29
CA ASN A 20 6.57 15.06 2.64
C ASN A 20 7.62 15.27 3.74
N VAL A 21 8.90 14.98 3.51
CA VAL A 21 9.95 15.12 4.54
C VAL A 21 10.48 16.56 4.64
N GLN A 22 10.21 17.44 3.67
CA GLN A 22 10.73 18.83 3.62
C GLN A 22 12.25 18.93 3.87
N MET A 23 13.01 17.89 3.52
CA MET A 23 14.46 17.86 3.62
C MET A 23 15.04 17.99 2.23
N GLU A 24 16.11 18.79 2.10
CA GLU A 24 16.96 18.81 0.91
C GLU A 24 17.77 17.51 0.87
N LEU A 25 17.12 16.46 0.37
CA LEU A 25 17.76 15.22 0.02
C LEU A 25 18.07 15.24 -1.47
N ASP A 26 19.31 14.88 -1.82
CA ASP A 26 19.77 14.69 -3.19
C ASP A 26 19.21 13.37 -3.77
N ILE A 27 17.88 13.34 -3.91
CA ILE A 27 17.12 12.19 -4.42
C ILE A 27 16.09 12.73 -5.41
N ASP A 28 16.16 12.31 -6.66
CA ASP A 28 15.23 12.78 -7.69
C ASP A 28 13.80 12.26 -7.47
N VAL A 29 13.66 10.96 -7.25
CA VAL A 29 12.36 10.29 -7.14
C VAL A 29 12.31 9.48 -5.85
N TRP A 30 11.38 9.84 -4.96
CA TRP A 30 11.08 9.05 -3.77
C TRP A 30 9.59 8.91 -3.57
N ASN A 31 9.03 7.81 -4.07
CA ASN A 31 7.63 7.45 -3.87
C ASN A 31 7.49 6.48 -2.71
N ARG A 32 6.40 6.60 -1.96
CA ARG A 32 6.06 5.70 -0.86
C ARG A 32 4.67 5.12 -1.09
N THR A 33 4.59 3.80 -0.91
CA THR A 33 3.35 3.08 -0.74
C THR A 33 3.28 2.57 0.69
N GLU A 34 2.15 2.79 1.38
CA GLU A 34 1.94 2.31 2.74
C GLU A 34 0.63 1.55 2.82
N VAL A 35 0.67 0.39 3.49
CA VAL A 35 -0.50 -0.39 3.86
C VAL A 35 -0.64 -0.30 5.37
N GLN A 36 -1.71 0.34 5.84
CA GLN A 36 -2.08 0.37 7.24
C GLN A 36 -3.12 -0.71 7.50
N LEU A 37 -2.89 -1.49 8.56
CA LEU A 37 -3.79 -2.54 9.02
C LEU A 37 -4.11 -2.31 10.49
N ARG A 38 -5.32 -2.70 10.92
CA ARG A 38 -5.73 -2.69 12.33
C ARG A 38 -6.31 -4.05 12.73
N ASP A 39 -6.44 -4.26 14.03
CA ASP A 39 -7.12 -5.39 14.66
C ASP A 39 -6.66 -6.75 14.09
N LEU A 40 -7.60 -7.61 13.70
CA LEU A 40 -7.32 -8.95 13.19
C LEU A 40 -6.39 -8.94 11.96
N ARG A 41 -6.50 -7.93 11.08
CA ARG A 41 -5.65 -7.84 9.88
C ARG A 41 -4.20 -7.57 10.24
N ALA A 42 -3.97 -6.68 11.21
CA ALA A 42 -2.64 -6.39 11.70
C ALA A 42 -2.04 -7.63 12.39
N TYR A 43 -2.85 -8.32 13.20
CA TYR A 43 -2.44 -9.55 13.88
C TYR A 43 -2.01 -10.65 12.91
N VAL A 44 -2.83 -10.95 11.90
CA VAL A 44 -2.51 -12.00 10.91
C VAL A 44 -1.23 -11.68 10.15
N VAL A 45 -1.04 -10.43 9.71
CA VAL A 45 0.20 -10.05 9.02
C VAL A 45 1.41 -10.11 9.96
N ALA A 46 1.26 -9.72 11.22
CA ALA A 46 2.33 -9.83 12.21
C ALA A 46 2.74 -11.30 12.45
N GLN A 47 1.78 -12.23 12.50
CA GLN A 47 2.08 -13.67 12.59
C GLN A 47 2.88 -14.16 11.38
N VAL A 48 2.44 -13.83 10.17
CA VAL A 48 3.17 -14.26 8.95
C VAL A 48 4.61 -13.73 8.92
N ILE A 49 4.82 -12.49 9.39
CA ILE A 49 6.17 -11.93 9.53
C ILE A 49 6.97 -12.67 10.61
N ALA A 50 6.37 -12.94 11.76
CA ALA A 50 7.03 -13.62 12.87
C ALA A 50 7.40 -15.07 12.54
N ASP A 51 6.57 -15.76 11.76
CA ASP A 51 6.79 -17.13 11.34
C ASP A 51 7.84 -17.25 10.21
N ASP A 52 8.24 -16.13 9.60
CA ASP A 52 9.22 -16.04 8.49
C ASP A 52 8.91 -16.98 7.31
N VAL A 53 7.62 -17.29 7.10
CA VAL A 53 7.17 -18.24 6.07
C VAL A 53 7.08 -17.59 4.70
N LEU A 54 6.62 -16.34 4.63
CA LEU A 54 6.41 -15.62 3.39
C LEU A 54 7.20 -14.32 3.36
N PRO A 55 7.84 -13.97 2.22
CA PRO A 55 8.44 -12.67 2.06
C PRO A 55 7.41 -11.56 2.26
N LEU A 56 7.77 -10.52 3.03
CA LEU A 56 6.89 -9.35 3.25
C LEU A 56 6.39 -8.73 1.92
N GLY A 57 7.23 -8.77 0.89
CA GLY A 57 6.88 -8.30 -0.46
C GLY A 57 5.67 -9.02 -1.06
N GLU A 58 5.51 -10.33 -0.82
CA GLU A 58 4.38 -11.10 -1.33
C GLU A 58 3.07 -10.72 -0.64
N ILE A 59 3.12 -10.53 0.69
CA ILE A 59 1.97 -10.09 1.47
C ILE A 59 1.50 -8.72 0.98
N VAL A 60 2.42 -7.77 0.86
CA VAL A 60 2.09 -6.40 0.41
C VAL A 60 1.57 -6.41 -1.03
N ALA A 61 2.24 -7.12 -1.94
CA ALA A 61 1.81 -7.20 -3.34
C ALA A 61 0.45 -7.89 -3.48
N GLY A 62 0.18 -8.93 -2.69
CA GLY A 62 -1.11 -9.62 -2.64
C GLY A 62 -2.24 -8.70 -2.16
N ILE A 63 -2.01 -7.95 -1.08
CA ILE A 63 -2.97 -6.95 -0.58
C ILE A 63 -3.23 -5.90 -1.67
N LEU A 64 -2.18 -5.29 -2.24
CA LEU A 64 -2.34 -4.24 -3.26
C LEU A 64 -3.09 -4.77 -4.49
N ARG A 65 -2.74 -5.95 -5.00
CA ARG A 65 -3.41 -6.58 -6.15
C ARG A 65 -4.89 -6.83 -5.89
N ASN A 66 -5.25 -7.26 -4.68
CA ASN A 66 -6.64 -7.55 -4.32
C ASN A 66 -7.48 -6.28 -4.12
N TYR A 67 -6.91 -5.23 -3.52
CA TYR A 67 -7.65 -4.02 -3.19
C TYR A 67 -7.66 -2.95 -4.28
N ILE A 68 -6.62 -2.87 -5.12
CA ILE A 68 -6.46 -1.80 -6.11
C ILE A 68 -6.00 -2.39 -7.43
N GLN A 69 -6.83 -2.23 -8.46
CA GLN A 69 -6.48 -2.61 -9.84
C GLN A 69 -6.40 -1.35 -10.71
N PHE A 70 -5.18 -0.89 -10.97
CA PHE A 70 -4.95 0.11 -12.02
C PHE A 70 -5.14 -0.57 -13.38
N ARG A 71 -6.18 -0.17 -14.12
CA ARG A 71 -6.57 -0.79 -15.38
C ARG A 71 -6.22 0.10 -16.56
N ILE A 72 -5.89 -0.53 -17.68
CA ILE A 72 -5.79 0.14 -18.98
C ILE A 72 -7.20 0.22 -19.54
N ARG A 73 -7.65 1.44 -19.86
CA ARG A 73 -8.97 1.67 -20.46
C ARG A 73 -9.06 0.93 -21.79
N LYS A 74 -10.12 0.14 -21.97
CA LYS A 74 -10.44 -0.53 -23.23
C LYS A 74 -11.59 0.20 -23.94
N ALA A 75 -11.67 0.05 -25.25
CA ALA A 75 -12.76 0.61 -26.06
C ALA A 75 -14.16 0.14 -25.62
N THR A 76 -14.23 -1.02 -24.96
CA THR A 76 -15.46 -1.62 -24.41
C THR A 76 -15.85 -1.09 -23.04
N ASP A 77 -14.99 -0.33 -22.37
CA ASP A 77 -15.30 0.22 -21.06
C ASP A 77 -16.33 1.34 -21.21
N LYS A 78 -17.45 1.24 -20.50
CA LYS A 78 -18.49 2.28 -20.52
C LYS A 78 -17.89 3.62 -20.11
N LYS A 79 -18.31 4.68 -20.81
CA LYS A 79 -17.89 6.06 -20.53
C LYS A 79 -18.27 6.49 -19.13
#